data_AF-A0A2D6KVC2-F1
#
_entry.id   AF-A0A2D6KVC2-F1
#
_cell.length_a   1.000
_cell.length_b   1.000
_cell.length_c   1.000
_cell.angle_alpha   90.00
_cell.angle_beta   90.00
_cell.angle_gamma   90.00
#
_symmetry.space_group_name_H-M   'P 1'
#
loop_
_entity.id
_entity.type
_entity.pdbx_description
1 polymer ?
#
loop_
_entity_poly.entity_id
_entity_poly.type
_entity_poly.pdbx_seq_one_letter_code
_entity_poly.pdbx_strand_id
1 'polypeptide(L)'
;MLENWKKEVARDCIALGSIPFYFIVIIRAIIGKYNVFVYQLLIALAVLVILGFLIKRSDMHIARCFALWAFTSLFYQDNLYTAFAFLLWIAVLVSSYYLKVKKSMIVKGTVLGIASSGAGYYLAGLV
;
A
#
# COMPACT_ATOMS: atom_id res chain seq x y z
N MET A 1 -27.60 4.79 16.38
CA MET A 1 -26.18 5.22 16.36
C MET A 1 -25.18 4.05 16.32
N LEU A 2 -25.56 2.83 16.73
CA LEU A 2 -24.70 1.62 16.74
C LEU A 2 -24.57 0.85 15.42
N GLU A 3 -25.27 1.23 14.34
CA GLU A 3 -25.21 0.47 13.07
C GLU A 3 -24.08 0.89 12.13
N ASN A 4 -23.48 2.08 12.31
CA ASN A 4 -22.51 2.62 11.35
C ASN A 4 -21.03 2.50 11.74
N TRP A 5 -20.70 2.20 13.00
CA TRP A 5 -19.30 2.14 13.46
C TRP A 5 -18.46 1.13 12.70
N LYS A 6 -18.99 -0.07 12.39
CA LYS A 6 -18.26 -1.08 11.59
C LYS A 6 -17.89 -0.58 10.20
N LYS A 7 -18.78 0.22 9.59
CA LYS A 7 -18.58 0.82 8.26
C LYS A 7 -17.60 1.99 8.32
N GLU A 8 -17.49 2.65 9.45
CA GLU A 8 -16.53 3.71 9.72
C GLU A 8 -15.13 3.14 9.91
N VAL A 9 -14.99 2.11 10.77
CA VAL A 9 -13.75 1.35 10.93
C VAL A 9 -13.25 0.80 9.58
N ALA A 10 -14.14 0.25 8.76
CA ALA A 10 -13.75 -0.22 7.42
C ALA A 10 -13.22 0.90 6.51
N ARG A 11 -13.76 2.12 6.62
CA ARG A 11 -13.26 3.29 5.87
C ARG A 11 -11.89 3.73 6.39
N ASP A 12 -11.71 3.74 7.70
CA ASP A 12 -10.44 4.09 8.33
C ASP A 12 -9.34 3.08 7.98
N CYS A 13 -9.67 1.78 7.91
CA CYS A 13 -8.74 0.78 7.42
C CYS A 13 -8.31 1.06 5.97
N ILE A 14 -9.23 1.41 5.08
CA ILE A 14 -8.88 1.76 3.69
C ILE A 14 -8.03 3.04 3.61
N ALA A 15 -8.20 3.97 4.55
CA ALA A 15 -7.38 5.18 4.63
C ALA A 15 -5.90 4.90 4.88
N LEU A 16 -5.52 3.72 5.37
CA LEU A 16 -4.12 3.27 5.43
C LEU A 16 -3.47 3.19 4.04
N GLY A 17 -4.25 2.93 2.98
CA GLY A 17 -3.81 2.98 1.59
C GLY A 17 -3.95 4.38 0.95
N SER A 18 -4.22 5.43 1.72
CA SER A 18 -4.41 6.78 1.18
C SER A 18 -3.10 7.43 0.76
N ILE A 19 -3.20 8.42 -0.13
CA ILE A 19 -2.05 9.21 -0.58
C ILE A 19 -1.38 9.96 0.60
N PRO A 20 -2.12 10.63 1.51
CA PRO A 20 -1.51 11.28 2.67
C PRO A 20 -0.71 10.33 3.55
N PHE A 21 -1.24 9.14 3.84
CA PHE A 21 -0.53 8.14 4.65
C PHE A 21 0.78 7.68 3.97
N TYR A 22 0.73 7.44 2.66
CA TYR A 22 1.91 7.09 1.87
C TYR A 22 3.00 8.16 1.94
N PHE A 23 2.63 9.44 1.81
CA PHE A 23 3.58 10.55 1.92
C PHE A 23 4.16 10.71 3.33
N ILE A 24 3.37 10.50 4.39
CA ILE A 24 3.88 10.53 5.77
C ILE A 24 5.02 9.51 5.94
N VAL A 25 4.87 8.31 5.38
CA VAL A 25 5.92 7.28 5.43
C VAL A 25 7.19 7.73 4.68
N ILE A 26 7.04 8.30 3.48
CA ILE A 26 8.17 8.85 2.71
C ILE A 26 8.89 9.95 3.48
N ILE A 27 8.16 10.96 3.98
CA ILE A 27 8.75 12.10 4.69
C ILE A 27 9.48 11.62 5.95
N ARG A 28 8.88 10.69 6.71
CA ARG A 28 9.55 10.07 7.86
C ARG A 28 10.86 9.38 7.46
N ALA A 29 10.87 8.66 6.34
CA ALA A 29 12.06 7.98 5.83
C ALA A 29 13.15 8.97 5.38
N ILE A 30 12.77 10.10 4.76
CA ILE A 30 13.67 11.19 4.38
C ILE A 30 14.32 11.81 5.62
N ILE A 31 13.53 12.12 6.66
CA ILE A 31 14.05 12.66 7.92
C ILE A 31 15.05 11.68 8.55
N GLY A 32 14.76 10.38 8.48
CA GLY A 32 15.65 9.31 8.93
C GLY A 32 16.86 9.03 8.03
N LYS A 33 17.01 9.73 6.90
CA LYS A 33 18.09 9.57 5.90
C LYS A 33 18.17 8.16 5.29
N TYR A 34 17.04 7.47 5.17
CA TYR A 34 16.98 6.11 4.62
C TYR A 34 16.80 6.12 3.08
N ASN A 35 17.82 6.56 2.35
CA ASN A 35 17.73 6.85 0.90
C ASN A 35 17.20 5.67 0.06
N VAL A 36 17.72 4.45 0.27
CA VAL A 36 17.27 3.26 -0.49
C VAL A 36 15.79 3.00 -0.29
N PHE A 37 15.30 3.08 0.95
CA PHE A 37 13.88 2.91 1.28
C PHE A 37 13.02 4.03 0.69
N VAL A 38 13.52 5.27 0.68
CA VAL A 38 12.85 6.40 0.02
C VAL A 38 12.72 6.16 -1.49
N TYR A 39 13.79 5.73 -2.16
CA TYR A 39 13.75 5.43 -3.60
C TYR A 39 12.81 4.29 -3.92
N GLN A 40 12.80 3.22 -3.12
CA GLN A 40 11.83 2.12 -3.26
C GLN A 40 10.38 2.63 -3.24
N LEU A 41 10.02 3.48 -2.27
CA LEU A 41 8.67 4.03 -2.14
C LEU A 41 8.31 4.99 -3.27
N LEU A 42 9.24 5.87 -3.68
CA LEU A 42 9.02 6.84 -4.75
C LEU A 42 8.88 6.15 -6.11
N ILE A 43 9.76 5.19 -6.42
CA ILE A 43 9.72 4.44 -7.66
C ILE A 43 8.44 3.60 -7.71
N ALA A 44 8.08 2.90 -6.63
CA ALA A 44 6.84 2.14 -6.59
C ALA A 44 5.60 3.04 -6.78
N LEU A 45 5.61 4.26 -6.21
CA LEU A 45 4.54 5.23 -6.45
C LEU A 45 4.48 5.67 -7.92
N ALA A 46 5.62 5.98 -8.53
CA ALA A 46 5.71 6.34 -9.95
C ALA A 46 5.20 5.20 -10.85
N VAL A 47 5.64 3.96 -10.59
CA VAL A 47 5.19 2.78 -11.32
C VAL A 47 3.69 2.53 -11.12
N LEU A 48 3.16 2.69 -9.90
CA LEU A 48 1.71 2.59 -9.64
C LEU A 48 0.92 3.59 -10.45
N VAL A 49 1.39 4.84 -10.53
CA VAL A 49 0.73 5.90 -11.31
C VAL A 49 0.73 5.52 -12.80
N ILE A 50 1.85 5.09 -13.36
CA ILE A 50 1.97 4.65 -14.76
C ILE A 50 1.06 3.46 -15.04
N LEU A 51 1.15 2.40 -14.24
CA LEU A 51 0.31 1.21 -14.41
C LEU A 51 -1.17 1.51 -14.19
N GLY A 52 -1.50 2.50 -13.36
CA GLY A 52 -2.86 2.93 -13.10
C GLY A 52 -3.54 3.61 -14.28
N PHE A 53 -2.77 4.28 -15.14
CA PHE A 53 -3.30 4.79 -16.41
C PHE A 53 -3.63 3.66 -17.40
N LEU A 54 -2.84 2.58 -17.39
CA LEU A 54 -3.04 1.42 -18.26
C LEU A 54 -4.19 0.52 -17.78
N ILE A 55 -4.20 0.19 -16.49
CA ILE A 55 -5.17 -0.74 -15.89
C ILE A 55 -6.28 0.05 -15.19
N LYS A 56 -7.29 0.43 -15.97
CA LYS A 56 -8.47 1.11 -15.44
C LYS A 56 -9.25 0.22 -14.47
N ARG A 57 -9.94 0.86 -13.51
CA ARG A 57 -10.79 0.21 -12.48
C ARG A 57 -10.00 -0.74 -11.58
N SER A 58 -8.88 -0.30 -11.05
CA SER A 58 -8.17 -0.95 -9.94
C SER A 58 -8.38 -0.16 -8.65
N ASP A 59 -8.32 -0.86 -7.52
CA ASP A 59 -8.32 -0.20 -6.22
C ASP A 59 -6.88 0.25 -5.87
N MET A 60 -6.64 1.55 -6.00
CA MET A 60 -5.32 2.14 -5.74
C MET A 60 -4.98 2.19 -4.25
N HIS A 61 -5.97 2.12 -3.35
CA HIS A 61 -5.70 2.07 -1.91
C HIS A 61 -5.04 0.75 -1.55
N ILE A 62 -5.58 -0.36 -2.07
CA ILE A 62 -4.99 -1.70 -1.89
C ILE A 62 -3.58 -1.74 -2.47
N ALA A 63 -3.38 -1.19 -3.68
CA ALA A 63 -2.08 -1.21 -4.35
C ALA A 63 -1.00 -0.45 -3.56
N ARG A 64 -1.33 0.75 -3.06
CA ARG A 64 -0.42 1.54 -2.20
C ARG A 64 -0.20 0.89 -0.84
N CYS A 65 -1.25 0.34 -0.23
CA CYS A 65 -1.13 -0.34 1.06
C CYS A 65 -0.24 -1.59 0.96
N PHE A 66 -0.30 -2.31 -0.16
CA PHE A 66 0.61 -3.42 -0.45
C PHE A 66 2.05 -2.95 -0.53
N ALA A 67 2.32 -1.88 -1.30
CA ALA A 67 3.68 -1.35 -1.44
C ALA A 67 4.24 -0.87 -0.10
N LEU A 68 3.42 -0.21 0.73
CA LEU A 68 3.80 0.15 2.08
C LEU A 68 4.14 -1.08 2.92
N TRP A 69 3.28 -2.09 2.95
CA TRP A 69 3.55 -3.34 3.66
C TRP A 69 4.88 -3.98 3.21
N ALA A 70 5.09 -4.11 1.90
CA ALA A 70 6.26 -4.75 1.34
C ALA A 70 7.55 -4.01 1.75
N PHE A 71 7.63 -2.71 1.50
CA PHE A 71 8.86 -1.96 1.75
C PHE A 71 9.07 -1.65 3.22
N THR A 72 8.04 -1.39 4.02
CA THR A 72 8.25 -1.22 5.46
C THR A 72 8.69 -2.53 6.10
N SER A 73 8.16 -3.68 5.66
CA SER A 73 8.63 -4.99 6.14
C SER A 73 10.09 -5.24 5.78
N LEU A 74 10.48 -4.92 4.54
CA LEU A 74 11.89 -5.01 4.11
C LEU A 74 12.81 -4.03 4.86
N PHE A 75 12.30 -2.85 5.21
CA PHE A 75 13.05 -1.83 5.92
C PHE A 75 13.30 -2.19 7.39
N TYR A 76 12.27 -2.66 8.10
CA TYR A 76 12.41 -3.01 9.52
C TYR A 76 13.05 -4.38 9.76
N GLN A 77 12.96 -5.31 8.80
CA GLN A 77 13.52 -6.67 8.87
C GLN A 77 13.15 -7.43 10.17
N ASP A 78 11.97 -7.15 10.71
CA ASP A 78 11.49 -7.74 11.96
C ASP A 78 10.21 -8.54 11.70
N ASN A 79 10.18 -9.79 12.15
CA ASN A 79 9.09 -10.71 11.88
C ASN A 79 7.77 -10.27 12.51
N LEU A 80 7.82 -9.70 13.72
CA LEU A 80 6.61 -9.23 14.42
C LEU A 80 6.02 -8.03 13.68
N TYR A 81 6.88 -7.09 13.26
CA TYR A 81 6.48 -5.96 12.44
C TYR A 81 5.90 -6.40 11.10
N THR A 82 6.55 -7.33 10.39
CA THR A 82 6.06 -7.85 9.10
C THR A 82 4.70 -8.51 9.24
N ALA A 83 4.50 -9.33 10.28
CA ALA A 83 3.21 -9.94 10.56
C ALA A 83 2.13 -8.89 10.86
N PHE A 84 2.45 -7.89 11.68
CA PHE A 84 1.54 -6.79 12.00
C PHE A 84 1.14 -5.99 10.75
N ALA A 85 2.11 -5.57 9.93
CA ALA A 85 1.85 -4.81 8.72
C ALA A 85 1.08 -5.64 7.67
N PHE A 86 1.33 -6.96 7.61
CA PHE A 86 0.56 -7.86 6.76
C PHE A 86 -0.90 -7.94 7.21
N LEU A 87 -1.16 -8.04 8.52
CA LEU A 87 -2.52 -8.03 9.07
C LEU A 87 -3.26 -6.73 8.75
N LEU A 88 -2.58 -5.58 8.77
CA LEU A 88 -3.17 -4.30 8.35
C LEU A 88 -3.56 -4.34 6.87
N TRP A 89 -2.70 -4.87 5.99
CA TRP A 89 -3.03 -5.01 4.58
C TRP A 89 -4.23 -5.96 4.35
N ILE A 90 -4.29 -7.08 5.07
CA ILE A 90 -5.45 -7.99 5.06
C ILE A 90 -6.71 -7.27 5.56
N ALA A 91 -6.61 -6.43 6.60
CA ALA A 91 -7.73 -5.63 7.08
C ALA A 91 -8.24 -4.66 6.01
N VAL A 92 -7.37 -4.08 5.18
CA VAL A 92 -7.78 -3.28 4.02
C VAL A 92 -8.55 -4.12 3.01
N LEU A 93 -8.08 -5.32 2.67
CA LEU A 93 -8.78 -6.22 1.74
C LEU A 93 -10.19 -6.60 2.24
N VAL A 94 -10.28 -7.01 3.51
CA VAL A 94 -11.56 -7.35 4.16
C VAL A 94 -12.48 -6.14 4.19
N SER A 95 -11.95 -4.95 4.50
CA SER A 95 -12.71 -3.70 4.52
C SER A 95 -13.23 -3.31 3.13
N SER A 96 -12.40 -3.41 2.09
CA SER A 96 -12.84 -3.18 0.71
C SER A 96 -13.93 -4.17 0.30
N TYR A 97 -13.82 -5.44 0.68
CA TYR A 97 -14.88 -6.42 0.42
C TYR A 97 -16.17 -6.09 1.17
N TYR A 98 -16.08 -5.72 2.45
CA TYR A 98 -17.21 -5.33 3.28
C TYR A 98 -17.95 -4.09 2.74
N LEU A 99 -17.20 -3.11 2.22
CA LEU A 99 -17.76 -1.93 1.56
C LEU A 99 -18.27 -2.19 0.13
N LYS A 100 -18.37 -3.46 -0.27
CA LYS A 100 -18.90 -3.91 -1.57
C LYS A 100 -18.08 -3.40 -2.76
N VAL A 101 -16.78 -3.18 -2.60
CA VAL A 101 -15.87 -2.96 -3.73
C VAL A 101 -15.87 -4.22 -4.60
N LYS A 102 -15.94 -4.05 -5.93
CA LYS A 102 -15.98 -5.18 -6.87
C LYS A 102 -14.73 -6.04 -6.71
N LYS A 103 -14.89 -7.37 -6.57
CA LYS A 103 -13.79 -8.33 -6.43
C LYS A 103 -12.70 -8.15 -7.50
N SER A 104 -13.08 -7.88 -8.74
CA SER A 104 -12.12 -7.64 -9.83
C SER A 104 -11.25 -6.40 -9.62
N MET A 105 -11.74 -5.36 -8.93
CA MET A 105 -10.96 -4.16 -8.61
C MET A 105 -9.95 -4.44 -7.49
N ILE A 106 -10.34 -5.24 -6.49
CA ILE A 106 -9.48 -5.68 -5.38
C ILE A 106 -8.31 -6.52 -5.90
N VAL A 107 -8.61 -7.51 -6.76
CA VAL A 107 -7.59 -8.36 -7.38
C VAL A 107 -6.63 -7.52 -8.23
N LYS A 108 -7.14 -6.64 -9.10
CA LYS A 108 -6.31 -5.74 -9.90
C LYS A 108 -5.45 -4.82 -9.03
N GLY A 109 -6.00 -4.26 -7.95
CA GLY A 109 -5.25 -3.43 -7.00
C GLY A 109 -4.10 -4.21 -6.35
N THR A 110 -4.35 -5.46 -5.96
CA THR A 110 -3.32 -6.35 -5.39
C THR A 110 -2.21 -6.65 -6.40
N VAL A 111 -2.57 -7.02 -7.63
CA VAL A 111 -1.61 -7.30 -8.71
C VAL A 111 -0.78 -6.06 -9.04
N LEU A 112 -1.40 -4.88 -9.09
CA LEU A 112 -0.68 -3.62 -9.28
C LEU A 112 0.29 -3.32 -8.15
N GLY A 113 -0.12 -3.56 -6.90
CA GLY A 113 0.75 -3.41 -5.72
C GLY A 113 1.96 -4.34 -5.77
N ILE A 114 1.77 -5.60 -6.13
CA ILE A 114 2.86 -6.57 -6.32
C ILE A 114 3.80 -6.10 -7.43
N ALA A 115 3.27 -5.75 -8.60
CA ALA A 115 4.06 -5.33 -9.75
C ALA A 115 4.88 -4.06 -9.46
N SER A 116 4.25 -3.05 -8.84
CA SER A 116 4.94 -1.80 -8.49
C SER A 116 5.98 -1.99 -7.39
N SER A 117 5.73 -2.87 -6.42
CA SER A 117 6.70 -3.17 -5.36
C SER A 117 7.88 -3.94 -5.92
N GLY A 118 7.65 -4.90 -6.81
CA GLY A 118 8.72 -5.61 -7.51
C GLY A 118 9.57 -4.67 -8.35
N ALA A 119 8.94 -3.78 -9.12
CA ALA A 119 9.65 -2.76 -9.89
C ALA A 119 10.42 -1.78 -9.00
N GLY A 120 9.80 -1.31 -7.91
CA GLY A 120 10.44 -0.42 -6.94
C GLY A 120 11.65 -1.06 -6.26
N TYR A 121 11.58 -2.35 -5.92
CA TYR A 121 12.72 -3.08 -5.37
C TYR A 121 13.87 -3.19 -6.36
N TYR A 122 13.58 -3.63 -7.60
CA TYR A 122 14.60 -3.83 -8.62
C TYR A 122 15.26 -2.52 -9.07
N LEU A 123 14.45 -1.50 -9.39
CA LEU A 123 14.94 -0.21 -9.90
C LEU A 123 15.64 0.62 -8.81
N ALA A 124 15.20 0.53 -7.54
CA ALA A 124 15.89 1.22 -6.45
C ALA A 124 17.29 0.63 -6.18
N GLY A 125 17.52 -0.65 -6.51
CA GLY A 125 18.86 -1.25 -6.41
C GLY A 125 19.84 -0.75 -7.48
N LEU A 126 19.36 -0.01 -8.48
CA LEU A 126 20.18 0.60 -9.54
C LEU A 126 20.56 2.06 -9.24
N VAL A 127 20.04 2.63 -8.15
CA VAL A 127 20.24 4.02 -7.71
C VAL A 127 21.09 4.03 -6.44
#